data_AF-A0A920GSH3-F1
#
_entry.id   AF-A0A920GSH3-F1
#
_cell.length_a   1.000
_cell.length_b   1.000
_cell.length_c   1.000
_cell.angle_alpha   90.00
_cell.angle_beta   90.00
_cell.angle_gamma   90.00
#
_symmetry.space_group_name_H-M   'P 1'
#
loop_
_entity.id
_entity.type
_entity.pdbx_description
1 polymer ?
#
loop_
_entity_poly.entity_id
_entity_poly.type
_entity_poly.pdbx_seq_one_letter_code
_entity_poly.pdbx_strand_id
1 'polypeptide(L)'
;MPRNIIKILEKNFSDMKAGEKMLISSPEKITEYVNSLAPGCFKSVKQIRKELALLEGADNTCPVTTGIFLKKAIQDNYNPERIERSSMPFWRVIDERHPIIKSLN
;
A
#
# COMPACT_ATOMS: atom_id res chain seq x y z
N MET A 1 -11.68 1.23 13.73
CA MET A 1 -10.65 0.23 13.41
C MET A 1 -10.71 -0.03 11.91
N PRO A 2 -9.60 0.11 11.17
CA PRO A 2 -9.56 -0.28 9.76
C PRO A 2 -9.89 -1.78 9.66
N ARG A 3 -10.86 -2.14 8.81
CA ARG A 3 -11.23 -3.54 8.57
C ARG A 3 -10.31 -4.13 7.52
N ASN A 4 -9.25 -4.79 7.98
CA ASN A 4 -8.51 -5.72 7.15
C ASN A 4 -9.37 -6.98 6.93
N ILE A 5 -9.38 -7.48 5.70
CA ILE A 5 -10.10 -8.71 5.33
C ILE A 5 -9.11 -9.66 4.68
N ILE A 6 -9.03 -10.90 5.18
CA ILE A 6 -8.26 -11.97 4.55
C ILE A 6 -9.21 -12.88 3.78
N LYS A 7 -8.90 -13.14 2.51
CA LYS A 7 -9.67 -14.05 1.64
C LYS A 7 -8.76 -15.14 1.11
N ILE A 8 -9.25 -16.39 1.07
CA ILE A 8 -8.56 -17.47 0.36
C ILE A 8 -8.96 -17.40 -1.11
N LEU A 9 -7.98 -17.43 -2.01
CA LEU A 9 -8.23 -17.39 -3.45
C LEU A 9 -8.76 -18.73 -3.95
N GLU A 10 -9.93 -18.73 -4.60
CA GLU A 10 -10.46 -19.92 -5.28
C GLU A 10 -9.79 -20.19 -6.63
N LYS A 11 -9.21 -19.15 -7.24
CA LYS A 11 -8.53 -19.19 -8.54
C LYS A 11 -7.31 -18.26 -8.54
N ASN A 12 -6.40 -18.47 -9.48
CA ASN A 12 -5.27 -17.57 -9.69
C ASN A 12 -5.76 -16.13 -9.94
N PHE A 13 -5.08 -15.16 -9.34
CA PHE A 13 -5.42 -13.75 -9.46
C PHE A 13 -4.15 -12.90 -9.51
N SER A 14 -3.94 -12.21 -10.64
CA SER A 14 -2.73 -11.41 -10.88
C SER A 14 -1.45 -12.24 -10.65
N ASP A 15 -0.61 -11.88 -9.69
CA ASP A 15 0.62 -12.58 -9.31
C ASP A 15 0.42 -13.62 -8.19
N MET A 16 -0.82 -13.92 -7.80
CA MET A 16 -1.19 -14.84 -6.72
C MET A 16 -1.85 -16.13 -7.24
N LYS A 17 -1.63 -17.25 -6.54
CA LYS A 17 -2.17 -18.57 -6.88
C LYS A 17 -3.44 -18.90 -6.10
N ALA A 18 -4.27 -19.79 -6.67
CA ALA A 18 -5.37 -20.41 -5.92
C ALA A 18 -4.83 -21.07 -4.63
N GLY A 19 -5.57 -20.93 -3.53
CA GLY A 19 -5.20 -21.40 -2.19
C GLY A 19 -4.44 -20.37 -1.35
N GLU A 20 -3.86 -19.31 -1.94
CA GLU A 20 -3.17 -18.27 -1.17
C GLU A 20 -4.16 -17.36 -0.42
N LYS A 21 -3.76 -16.95 0.78
CA LYS A 21 -4.44 -15.95 1.61
C LYS A 21 -4.11 -14.56 1.07
N MET A 22 -5.11 -13.89 0.53
CA MET A 22 -5.04 -12.52 0.06
C MET A 22 -5.55 -11.54 1.12
N LEU A 23 -4.68 -10.62 1.53
CA LEU A 23 -5.04 -9.49 2.38
C LEU A 23 -5.69 -8.38 1.54
N ILE A 24 -6.84 -7.90 1.98
CA ILE A 24 -7.40 -6.60 1.58
C ILE A 24 -7.14 -5.66 2.76
N SER A 25 -6.13 -4.80 2.60
CA SER A 25 -5.70 -3.82 3.62
C SER A 25 -6.62 -2.59 3.63
N SER A 26 -6.17 -1.47 4.22
CA SER A 26 -6.86 -0.18 4.21
C SER A 26 -5.89 0.98 3.91
N PRO A 27 -6.40 2.17 3.52
CA PRO A 27 -5.57 3.37 3.38
C PRO A 27 -4.79 3.71 4.64
N GLU A 28 -5.42 3.63 5.81
CA GLU A 28 -4.81 3.95 7.11
C GLU A 28 -3.64 3.01 7.41
N LYS A 29 -3.79 1.71 7.14
CA LYS A 29 -2.71 0.73 7.31
C LYS A 29 -1.55 0.95 6.37
N ILE A 30 -1.82 1.39 5.13
CA ILE A 30 -0.77 1.79 4.20
C ILE A 30 -0.05 3.05 4.72
N THR A 31 -0.77 4.05 5.20
CA THR A 31 -0.18 5.26 5.80
C THR A 31 0.71 4.91 7.01
N GLU A 32 0.20 4.09 7.94
CA GLU A 32 0.96 3.60 9.10
C GLU A 32 2.26 2.90 8.68
N TYR A 33 2.18 1.99 7.71
CA TYR A 33 3.35 1.26 7.21
C TYR A 33 4.36 2.20 6.55
N VAL A 34 3.92 3.14 5.72
CA VAL A 34 4.87 4.05 5.03
C VAL A 34 5.53 5.02 6.02
N ASN A 35 4.81 5.45 7.05
CA ASN A 35 5.37 6.28 8.12
C ASN A 35 6.38 5.52 8.99
N SER A 36 6.27 4.20 9.11
CA SER A 36 7.21 3.39 9.89
C SER A 36 8.53 3.10 9.16
N LEU A 37 8.61 3.36 7.86
CA LEU A 37 9.85 3.20 7.10
C LEU A 37 10.96 4.09 7.69
N ALA A 38 12.12 3.52 7.93
CA ALA A 38 13.29 4.28 8.38
C ALA A 38 13.76 5.28 7.30
N PRO A 39 14.39 6.39 7.69
CA PRO A 39 15.04 7.29 6.73
C PRO A 39 16.02 6.53 5.80
N GLY A 40 15.95 6.81 4.50
CA GLY A 40 16.75 6.12 3.48
C GLY A 40 16.24 4.74 3.07
N CYS A 41 15.13 4.26 3.66
CA CYS A 41 14.49 3.02 3.23
C CYS A 41 13.50 3.29 2.10
N PHE A 42 13.67 2.58 0.98
CA PHE A 42 12.79 2.62 -0.18
C PHE A 42 12.23 1.23 -0.44
N LYS A 43 10.94 1.14 -0.76
CA LYS A 43 10.23 -0.12 -0.99
C LYS A 43 9.35 0.00 -2.22
N SER A 44 9.44 -0.93 -3.14
CA SER A 44 8.46 -1.05 -4.22
C SER A 44 7.07 -1.43 -3.68
N VAL A 45 6.01 -1.07 -4.41
CA VAL A 45 4.63 -1.48 -4.11
C VAL A 45 4.53 -3.01 -3.93
N LYS A 46 5.28 -3.80 -4.73
CA LYS A 46 5.32 -5.26 -4.59
C LYS A 46 5.90 -5.72 -3.25
N GLN A 47 6.93 -5.05 -2.74
CA GLN A 47 7.50 -5.38 -1.42
C GLN A 47 6.51 -5.04 -0.30
N ILE A 48 5.90 -3.86 -0.35
CA ILE A 48 4.90 -3.44 0.64
C ILE A 48 3.72 -4.41 0.68
N ARG A 49 3.23 -4.88 -0.46
CA ARG A 49 2.15 -5.87 -0.53
C ARG A 49 2.48 -7.16 0.21
N LYS A 50 3.72 -7.65 0.08
CA LYS A 50 4.17 -8.86 0.79
C LYS A 50 4.34 -8.60 2.28
N GLU A 51 4.97 -7.49 2.64
CA GLU A 51 5.25 -7.16 4.04
C GLU A 51 3.97 -6.87 4.83
N LEU A 52 3.02 -6.12 4.26
CA LEU A 52 1.69 -5.91 4.86
C LEU A 52 0.93 -7.22 5.07
N ALA A 53 0.98 -8.13 4.09
CA ALA A 53 0.32 -9.42 4.21
C ALA A 53 0.93 -10.28 5.32
N LEU A 54 2.27 -10.30 5.39
CA LEU A 54 3.01 -11.05 6.41
C LEU A 54 2.65 -10.59 7.83
N LEU A 55 2.54 -9.28 8.05
CA LEU A 55 2.15 -8.69 9.33
C LEU A 55 0.75 -9.13 9.79
N GLU A 56 -0.12 -9.50 8.86
CA GLU A 56 -1.51 -9.89 9.11
C GLU A 56 -1.75 -11.41 8.94
N GLY A 57 -0.71 -12.21 8.72
CA GLY A 57 -0.82 -13.66 8.56
C GLY A 57 -1.42 -14.11 7.21
N ALA A 58 -1.25 -13.30 6.17
CA ALA A 58 -1.63 -13.58 4.78
C ALA A 58 -0.38 -13.76 3.89
N ASP A 59 -0.57 -14.34 2.70
CA ASP A 59 0.53 -14.63 1.77
C ASP A 59 0.91 -13.41 0.93
N ASN A 60 -0.08 -12.61 0.52
CA ASN A 60 0.14 -11.37 -0.22
C ASN A 60 -1.07 -10.42 -0.12
N THR A 61 -0.86 -9.14 -0.39
CA THR A 61 -1.94 -8.15 -0.41
C THR A 61 -2.52 -8.01 -1.82
N CYS A 62 -3.84 -7.81 -1.91
CA CYS A 62 -4.57 -7.62 -3.16
C CYS A 62 -3.93 -6.49 -4.01
N PRO A 63 -3.46 -6.79 -5.24
CA PRO A 63 -2.76 -5.81 -6.08
C PRO A 63 -3.63 -4.61 -6.43
N VAL A 64 -4.92 -4.84 -6.71
CA VAL A 64 -5.85 -3.80 -7.16
C VAL A 64 -6.15 -2.83 -6.04
N THR A 65 -6.60 -3.33 -4.89
CA THR A 65 -6.97 -2.46 -3.76
C THR A 65 -5.75 -1.78 -3.15
N THR A 66 -4.57 -2.40 -3.18
CA THR A 66 -3.34 -1.72 -2.73
C THR A 66 -3.08 -0.45 -3.52
N GLY A 67 -3.21 -0.48 -4.85
CA GLY A 67 -3.03 0.72 -5.68
C GLY A 67 -4.06 1.82 -5.35
N ILE A 68 -5.32 1.44 -5.21
CA ILE A 68 -6.43 2.36 -4.87
C ILE A 68 -6.20 2.99 -3.49
N PHE A 69 -5.86 2.17 -2.48
CA PHE A 69 -5.68 2.64 -1.12
C PHE A 69 -4.38 3.42 -0.94
N LEU A 70 -3.31 3.09 -1.67
CA LEU A 70 -2.09 3.91 -1.69
C LEU A 70 -2.38 5.30 -2.26
N LYS A 71 -3.16 5.39 -3.34
CA LYS A 71 -3.60 6.69 -3.88
C LYS A 71 -4.39 7.49 -2.84
N LYS A 72 -5.39 6.85 -2.20
CA LYS A 72 -6.20 7.50 -1.15
C LYS A 72 -5.34 7.96 0.03
N ALA A 73 -4.42 7.12 0.48
CA ALA A 73 -3.48 7.45 1.56
C ALA A 73 -2.63 8.68 1.22
N ILE A 74 -2.14 8.80 -0.02
CA ILE A 74 -1.41 9.99 -0.48
C ILE A 74 -2.34 11.21 -0.45
N GLN A 75 -3.53 11.13 -1.05
CA GLN A 75 -4.48 12.25 -1.10
C GLN A 75 -4.88 12.75 0.30
N ASP A 76 -4.99 11.85 1.27
CA ASP A 76 -5.39 12.18 2.64
C ASP A 76 -4.26 12.80 3.47
N ASN A 77 -3.00 12.57 3.10
CA ASN A 77 -1.83 12.95 3.91
C ASN A 77 -0.87 13.92 3.21
N TYR A 78 -1.09 14.22 1.93
CA TYR A 78 -0.24 15.12 1.15
C TYR A 78 -0.99 16.42 0.84
N ASN A 79 -0.44 17.54 1.31
CA ASN A 79 -0.87 18.87 0.93
C ASN A 79 0.29 19.57 0.17
N PRO A 80 0.12 19.89 -1.13
CA PRO A 80 1.18 20.52 -1.93
C PRO A 80 1.52 21.94 -1.47
N GLU A 81 0.59 22.65 -0.83
CA GLU A 81 0.80 24.01 -0.31
C GLU A 81 1.46 24.00 1.08
N ARG A 82 1.44 22.86 1.77
CA ARG A 82 2.03 22.68 3.09
C ARG A 82 2.71 21.32 3.15
N ILE A 83 3.97 21.28 2.74
CA ILE A 83 4.85 20.13 3.02
C ILE A 83 5.17 20.17 4.52
N GLU A 84 4.24 19.69 5.33
CA GLU A 84 4.44 19.53 6.76
C GLU A 84 5.37 18.34 7.02
N ARG A 85 6.18 18.41 8.09
CA ARG A 85 7.02 17.29 8.56
C ARG A 85 6.21 16.01 8.85
N SER A 86 4.88 16.13 9.00
CA SER A 86 3.91 15.07 9.27
C SER A 86 3.34 14.41 8.01
N SER A 87 3.65 14.92 6.81
CA SER A 87 3.15 14.31 5.57
C SER A 87 3.75 12.92 5.34
N MET A 88 2.89 11.96 5.00
CA MET A 88 3.28 10.57 4.73
C MET A 88 4.38 10.55 3.66
N PRO A 89 5.55 9.91 3.90
CA PRO A 89 6.69 9.96 2.98
C PRO A 89 6.50 9.00 1.79
N PHE A 90 5.44 9.20 1.01
CA PHE A 90 5.04 8.30 -0.08
C PHE A 90 6.10 8.18 -1.19
N TRP A 91 6.99 9.16 -1.32
CA TRP A 91 8.17 9.12 -2.20
C TRP A 91 9.15 7.99 -1.84
N ARG A 92 9.02 7.37 -0.66
CA ARG A 92 9.76 6.14 -0.31
C ARG A 92 9.19 4.89 -0.97
N VAL A 93 8.01 4.99 -1.58
CA VAL A 93 7.27 3.87 -2.16
C VAL A 93 7.12 3.99 -3.67
N ILE A 94 6.82 5.20 -4.13
CA ILE A 94 6.58 5.51 -5.54
C ILE A 94 7.50 6.63 -5.99
N ASP A 95 7.94 6.56 -7.23
CA ASP A 95 8.71 7.62 -7.90
C ASP A 95 7.82 8.47 -8.81
N GLU A 96 8.40 9.51 -9.41
CA GLU A 96 7.76 10.43 -10.36
C GLU A 96 7.18 9.74 -11.61
N ARG A 97 7.68 8.54 -11.95
CA ARG A 97 7.27 7.77 -13.13
C ARG A 97 6.14 6.80 -12.80
N HIS A 98 5.87 6.60 -11.52
CA HIS A 98 4.87 5.65 -11.07
C HIS A 98 3.47 6.04 -11.57
N PRO A 99 2.67 5.11 -12.13
CA PRO A 99 1.37 5.43 -12.74
C PRO A 99 0.38 6.15 -11.81
N ILE A 100 0.49 5.93 -10.50
CA ILE A 100 -0.34 6.59 -9.49
C ILE A 100 -0.19 8.12 -9.56
N ILE A 101 1.02 8.63 -9.82
CA ILE A 101 1.30 10.08 -9.87
C ILE A 101 0.43 10.77 -10.92
N LYS A 102 0.27 10.18 -12.11
CA LYS A 102 -0.59 10.72 -13.18
C LYS A 102 -2.07 10.79 -12.81
N SER A 103 -2.48 10.07 -11.77
CA SER A 103 -3.88 9.98 -11.34
C SER A 103 -4.18 10.84 -10.11
N LEU A 104 -3.17 11.45 -9.50
CA LEU A 104 -3.30 12.42 -8.40
C LEU A 104 -3.67 13.79 -9.01
N ASN A 105 -4.89 13.92 -9.52
CA ASN A 105 -5.47 15.20 -9.92
C ASN A 105 -6.21 15.84 -8.75
#